data_AF-A0A424YV41-F1
#
_entry.id   AF-A0A424YV41-F1
#
_cell.length_a   1.000
_cell.length_b   1.000
_cell.length_c   1.000
_cell.angle_alpha   90.00
_cell.angle_beta   90.00
_cell.angle_gamma   90.00
#
_symmetry.space_group_name_H-M   'P 1'
#
loop_
_entity.id
_entity.type
_entity.pdbx_description
1 polymer ?
#
loop_
_entity_poly.entity_id
_entity_poly.type
_entity_poly.pdbx_seq_one_letter_code
_entity_poly.pdbx_strand_id
1 'polypeptide(L)'
;MSDEQNSTDLPIYDAQKRRVDRASKEKSVKIALLSCGSEYAGVQAEIESAAKDVNAQLVYPEIPVDELENIGRDFGLEVASPDLKLLMARAKSIIKGDVKVDAVLITTCFRCAEAAIVRNEVRRYIHNNINLPVISYSFTERTKAATLLTRMEALTTVARRKTLLSREKQKGLTVGIDSGSTTTKAVVMRNDEIIGEGWVPTVKVIDSAENALRDALEEAKVSKEDIQAIGATGYGRFLVGDHFNAQVVQEEITVNSKGAV
;
A
#
# COMPACT_ATOMS: atom_id res chain seq x y z
N MET A 1 10.43 6.07 47.95
CA MET A 1 10.00 4.73 47.50
C MET A 1 8.64 4.86 46.83
N SER A 2 8.65 5.13 45.52
CA SER A 2 7.61 4.82 44.54
C SER A 2 7.89 5.66 43.28
N ASP A 3 8.89 5.25 42.50
CA ASP A 3 9.03 5.73 41.12
C ASP A 3 8.12 4.86 40.25
N GLU A 4 6.91 5.34 40.01
CA GLU A 4 6.10 4.93 38.86
C GLU A 4 6.79 5.48 37.59
N GLN A 5 7.65 4.67 36.98
CA GLN A 5 8.12 4.95 35.63
C GLN A 5 6.98 4.70 34.64
N ASN A 6 6.42 5.84 34.26
CA ASN A 6 5.45 6.12 33.23
C ASN A 6 5.49 5.14 32.03
N SER A 7 4.52 4.23 32.00
CA SER A 7 4.24 3.30 30.91
C SER A 7 3.25 3.92 29.92
N THR A 8 3.64 4.91 29.12
CA THR A 8 2.82 5.40 28.00
C THR A 8 3.70 6.00 26.91
N ASP A 9 4.15 5.17 25.96
CA ASP A 9 4.39 5.52 24.55
C ASP A 9 5.10 4.36 23.82
N LEU A 10 4.32 3.47 23.18
CA LEU A 10 4.83 2.54 22.17
C LEU A 10 4.91 3.24 20.78
N PRO A 11 5.74 2.75 19.84
CA PRO A 11 6.68 3.56 19.07
C PRO A 11 6.14 4.00 17.69
N ILE A 12 5.11 4.85 17.66
CA ILE A 12 4.58 5.40 16.39
C ILE A 12 5.64 6.22 15.63
N TYR A 13 6.45 7.00 16.35
CA TYR A 13 7.54 7.79 15.78
C TYR A 13 8.64 6.93 15.15
N ASP A 14 8.90 5.75 15.70
CA ASP A 14 9.92 4.84 15.18
C ASP A 14 9.43 4.15 13.90
N ALA A 15 8.16 3.72 13.86
CA ALA A 15 7.58 3.06 12.69
C ALA A 15 7.52 3.98 11.45
N GLN A 16 7.12 5.25 11.61
CA GLN A 16 7.11 6.19 10.50
C GLN A 16 8.52 6.50 10.02
N LYS A 17 9.48 6.71 10.93
CA LYS A 17 10.87 6.94 10.58
C LYS A 17 11.49 5.75 9.83
N ARG A 18 11.30 4.52 10.33
CA ARG A 18 11.77 3.29 9.66
C ARG A 18 11.19 3.15 8.26
N ARG A 19 9.92 3.51 8.08
CA ARG A 19 9.23 3.50 6.77
C ARG A 19 9.89 4.49 5.80
N VAL A 20 10.13 5.74 6.24
CA VAL A 20 10.79 6.78 5.43
C VAL A 20 12.23 6.38 5.09
N ASP A 21 13.01 5.94 6.09
CA ASP A 21 14.40 5.53 5.92
C ASP A 21 14.52 4.37 4.92
N ARG A 22 13.59 3.40 4.97
CA ARG A 22 13.53 2.31 4.00
C ARG A 22 13.15 2.79 2.61
N ALA A 23 12.11 3.61 2.49
CA ALA A 23 11.64 4.11 1.20
C ALA A 23 12.69 4.96 0.47
N SER A 24 13.49 5.73 1.21
CA SER A 24 14.57 6.56 0.66
C SER A 24 15.66 5.75 -0.07
N LYS A 25 15.84 4.47 0.29
CA LYS A 25 16.82 3.57 -0.34
C LYS A 25 16.28 2.89 -1.61
N GLU A 26 14.97 2.97 -1.85
CA GLU A 26 14.32 2.35 -3.01
C GLU A 26 14.24 3.31 -4.20
N LYS A 27 13.98 2.79 -5.40
CA LYS A 27 13.80 3.60 -6.61
C LYS A 27 12.57 4.51 -6.46
N SER A 28 12.70 5.79 -6.83
CA SER A 28 11.57 6.71 -6.83
C SER A 28 10.46 6.26 -7.80
N VAL A 29 9.21 6.41 -7.40
CA VAL A 29 8.01 6.00 -8.17
C VAL A 29 7.27 7.23 -8.65
N LYS A 30 6.96 7.30 -9.95
CA LYS A 30 6.14 8.37 -10.52
C LYS A 30 4.67 8.00 -10.43
N ILE A 31 3.90 8.77 -9.66
CA ILE A 31 2.47 8.54 -9.45
C ILE A 31 1.67 9.63 -10.16
N ALA A 32 0.82 9.26 -11.11
CA ALA A 32 -0.16 10.21 -11.63
C ALA A 32 -1.20 10.53 -10.57
N LEU A 33 -1.34 11.81 -10.20
CA LEU A 33 -2.42 12.27 -9.33
C LEU A 33 -3.63 12.67 -10.16
N LEU A 34 -4.71 11.90 -10.05
CA LEU A 34 -6.00 12.19 -10.64
C LEU A 34 -6.95 12.64 -9.55
N SER A 35 -7.03 13.96 -9.31
CA SER A 35 -7.84 14.54 -8.25
C SER A 35 -8.85 15.58 -8.72
N CYS A 36 -9.89 15.78 -7.91
CA CYS A 36 -10.86 16.87 -8.03
C CYS A 36 -11.07 17.47 -6.64
N GLY A 37 -10.92 18.80 -6.51
CA GLY A 37 -11.18 19.52 -5.26
C GLY A 37 -10.18 19.30 -4.13
N SER A 38 -9.02 18.68 -4.36
CA SER A 38 -8.02 18.39 -3.30
C SER A 38 -7.40 19.65 -2.72
N GLU A 39 -7.18 20.68 -3.54
CA GLU A 39 -6.68 21.99 -3.11
C GLU A 39 -7.71 22.72 -2.27
N TYR A 40 -8.94 22.86 -2.78
CA TYR A 40 -10.05 23.52 -2.07
C TYR A 40 -10.39 22.86 -0.74
N ALA A 41 -10.27 21.54 -0.64
CA ALA A 41 -10.51 20.80 0.59
C ALA A 41 -9.33 20.84 1.58
N GLY A 42 -8.20 21.45 1.21
CA GLY A 42 -6.99 21.51 2.05
C GLY A 42 -6.27 20.17 2.20
N VAL A 43 -6.53 19.20 1.32
CA VAL A 43 -5.97 17.84 1.39
C VAL A 43 -4.74 17.67 0.49
N GLN A 44 -4.52 18.60 -0.45
CA GLN A 44 -3.40 18.53 -1.41
C GLN A 44 -2.03 18.36 -0.72
N ALA A 45 -1.73 19.19 0.29
CA ALA A 45 -0.47 19.11 1.03
C ALA A 45 -0.31 17.77 1.79
N GLU A 46 -1.41 17.17 2.23
CA GLU A 46 -1.40 15.87 2.92
C GLU A 46 -1.10 14.72 1.94
N ILE A 47 -1.58 14.81 0.69
CA ILE A 47 -1.26 13.88 -0.39
C ILE A 47 0.22 13.99 -0.77
N GLU A 48 0.73 15.22 -0.92
CA GLU A 48 2.12 15.50 -1.24
C GLU A 48 3.08 15.01 -0.13
N SER A 49 2.72 15.27 1.13
CA SER A 49 3.45 14.78 2.29
C SER A 49 3.52 13.25 2.30
N ALA A 50 2.39 12.56 2.11
CA ALA A 50 2.35 11.11 2.03
C ALA A 50 3.16 10.54 0.86
N ALA A 51 3.17 11.21 -0.30
CA ALA A 51 3.99 10.81 -1.45
C ALA A 51 5.49 10.91 -1.13
N LYS A 52 5.90 12.00 -0.49
CA LYS A 52 7.29 12.23 -0.08
C LYS A 52 7.78 11.14 0.88
N ASP A 53 6.96 10.79 1.88
CA ASP A 53 7.31 9.79 2.90
C ASP A 53 7.56 8.39 2.33
N VAL A 54 7.00 8.07 1.15
CA VAL A 54 7.22 6.79 0.46
C VAL A 54 8.17 6.88 -0.74
N ASN A 55 8.90 8.00 -0.86
CA ASN A 55 9.81 8.29 -1.97
C ASN A 55 9.12 8.19 -3.34
N ALA A 56 7.97 8.85 -3.46
CA ALA A 56 7.22 8.98 -4.71
C ALA A 56 7.15 10.44 -5.19
N GLN A 57 7.12 10.60 -6.50
CA GLN A 57 6.94 11.88 -7.17
C GLN A 57 5.52 11.93 -7.77
N LEU A 58 4.75 12.96 -7.41
CA LEU A 58 3.46 13.21 -8.03
C LEU A 58 3.66 13.83 -9.41
N VAL A 59 2.96 13.29 -10.40
CA VAL A 59 2.90 13.76 -11.77
C VAL A 59 1.47 14.22 -12.05
N TYR A 60 1.35 15.40 -12.66
CA TYR A 60 0.08 16.00 -13.06
C TYR A 60 0.03 15.97 -14.59
N PRO A 61 -0.67 15.00 -15.22
CA PRO A 61 -0.76 14.96 -16.67
C PRO A 61 -1.33 16.27 -17.22
N GLU A 62 -0.62 16.88 -18.17
CA GLU A 62 -1.10 18.03 -18.91
C GLU A 62 -1.98 17.54 -20.06
N ILE A 63 -3.04 18.28 -20.36
CA ILE A 63 -3.96 17.95 -21.44
C ILE A 63 -4.27 19.18 -22.28
N PRO A 64 -4.44 19.03 -23.61
CA PRO A 64 -5.01 20.06 -24.45
C PRO A 64 -6.45 20.37 -24.04
N VAL A 65 -6.85 21.64 -24.16
CA VAL A 65 -8.18 22.12 -23.75
C VAL A 65 -9.30 21.53 -24.62
N ASP A 66 -9.03 21.29 -25.90
CA ASP A 66 -9.98 20.71 -26.86
C ASP A 66 -10.34 19.24 -26.52
N GLU A 67 -9.48 18.52 -25.80
CA GLU A 67 -9.80 17.17 -25.33
C GLU A 67 -10.90 17.15 -24.26
N LEU A 68 -11.12 18.27 -23.55
CA LEU A 68 -12.16 18.37 -22.51
C LEU A 68 -13.58 18.35 -23.06
N GLU A 69 -13.79 18.82 -24.30
CA GLU A 69 -15.12 18.92 -24.89
C GLU A 69 -15.72 17.55 -25.24
N ASN A 70 -14.86 16.57 -25.56
CA ASN A 70 -15.27 15.26 -26.01
C ASN A 70 -15.19 14.17 -24.93
N ILE A 71 -14.61 14.47 -23.77
CA ILE A 71 -14.29 13.44 -22.77
C ILE A 71 -15.51 12.71 -22.20
N GLY A 72 -16.65 13.40 -22.07
CA GLY A 72 -17.87 12.80 -21.55
C GLY A 72 -18.40 11.71 -22.47
N ARG A 73 -18.34 11.92 -23.80
CA ARG A 73 -18.68 10.92 -24.81
C ARG A 73 -17.72 9.72 -24.78
N ASP A 74 -16.42 9.97 -24.64
CA ASP A 74 -15.40 8.91 -24.62
C ASP A 74 -15.59 7.92 -23.46
N PHE A 75 -16.01 8.43 -22.29
CA PHE A 75 -16.29 7.62 -21.11
C PHE A 75 -17.75 7.13 -21.05
N GLY A 76 -18.63 7.62 -21.93
CA GLY A 76 -20.07 7.42 -21.84
C GLY A 76 -20.67 8.00 -20.55
N LEU A 77 -20.01 9.00 -19.96
CA LEU A 77 -20.36 9.62 -18.68
C LEU A 77 -20.21 11.13 -18.79
N GLU A 78 -21.33 11.85 -18.86
CA GLU A 78 -21.32 13.31 -18.83
C GLU A 78 -21.35 13.82 -17.39
N VAL A 79 -20.51 14.81 -17.11
CA VAL A 79 -20.41 15.45 -15.80
C VAL A 79 -20.44 16.97 -15.91
N ALA A 80 -21.00 17.63 -14.90
CA ALA A 80 -21.09 19.09 -14.85
C ALA A 80 -19.76 19.73 -14.43
N SER A 81 -19.02 19.08 -13.52
CA SER A 81 -17.79 19.63 -12.96
C SER A 81 -16.63 19.66 -13.97
N PRO A 82 -16.02 20.83 -14.23
CA PRO A 82 -14.82 20.93 -15.07
C PRO A 82 -13.63 20.14 -14.52
N ASP A 83 -13.44 20.12 -13.20
CA ASP A 83 -12.36 19.36 -12.54
C ASP A 83 -12.53 17.86 -12.75
N LEU A 84 -13.77 17.35 -12.76
CA LEU A 84 -14.03 15.95 -13.07
C LEU A 84 -13.78 15.62 -14.54
N LYS A 85 -14.13 16.53 -15.47
CA LYS A 85 -13.75 16.39 -16.88
C LYS A 85 -12.24 16.35 -17.07
N LEU A 86 -11.52 17.24 -16.38
CA LEU A 86 -10.05 17.28 -16.35
C LEU A 86 -9.48 15.98 -15.80
N LEU A 87 -10.02 15.46 -14.71
CA LEU A 87 -9.62 14.17 -14.13
C LEU A 87 -9.77 13.02 -15.15
N MET A 88 -10.91 12.95 -15.85
CA MET A 88 -11.17 11.94 -16.89
C MET A 88 -10.21 12.08 -18.08
N ALA A 89 -9.97 13.30 -18.55
CA ALA A 89 -9.08 13.56 -19.68
C ALA A 89 -7.62 13.25 -19.34
N ARG A 90 -7.17 13.56 -18.11
CA ARG A 90 -5.85 13.13 -17.61
C ARG A 90 -5.70 11.61 -17.60
N ALA A 91 -6.74 10.87 -17.23
CA ALA A 91 -6.72 9.41 -17.31
C ALA A 91 -6.53 8.90 -18.74
N LYS A 92 -7.20 9.55 -19.72
CA LYS A 92 -7.04 9.24 -21.15
C LYS A 92 -5.61 9.48 -21.63
N SER A 93 -5.00 10.60 -21.24
CA SER A 93 -3.61 10.93 -21.58
C SER A 93 -2.61 9.88 -21.07
N ILE A 94 -2.83 9.33 -19.86
CA ILE A 94 -2.00 8.23 -19.32
C ILE A 94 -2.10 6.98 -20.21
N ILE A 95 -3.31 6.63 -20.67
CA ILE A 95 -3.54 5.45 -21.52
C ILE A 95 -2.96 5.62 -22.92
N LYS A 96 -3.05 6.82 -23.50
CA LYS A 96 -2.41 7.15 -24.78
C LYS A 96 -0.88 7.03 -24.72
N GLY A 97 -0.31 7.12 -23.52
CA GLY A 97 1.13 7.04 -23.30
C GLY A 97 1.85 8.38 -23.42
N ASP A 98 1.11 9.49 -23.46
CA ASP A 98 1.67 10.84 -23.51
C ASP A 98 2.46 11.16 -22.22
N VAL A 99 2.01 10.58 -21.10
CA VAL A 99 2.63 10.75 -19.79
C VAL A 99 3.04 9.39 -19.22
N LYS A 100 4.35 9.22 -19.01
CA LYS A 100 4.91 8.00 -18.43
C LYS A 100 4.89 8.05 -16.90
N VAL A 101 4.09 7.17 -16.31
CA VAL A 101 3.98 6.99 -14.85
C VAL A 101 4.07 5.52 -14.47
N ASP A 102 4.44 5.24 -13.24
CA ASP A 102 4.57 3.88 -12.69
C ASP A 102 3.30 3.42 -11.98
N ALA A 103 2.46 4.37 -11.54
CA ALA A 103 1.23 4.12 -10.79
C ALA A 103 0.23 5.28 -10.89
N VAL A 104 -1.03 5.04 -10.50
CA VAL A 104 -2.09 6.05 -10.50
C VAL A 104 -2.79 6.13 -9.14
N LEU A 105 -2.92 7.36 -8.62
CA LEU A 105 -3.74 7.66 -7.45
C LEU A 105 -4.94 8.49 -7.89
N ILE A 106 -6.15 7.93 -7.74
CA ILE A 106 -7.40 8.62 -8.01
C ILE A 106 -8.01 9.05 -6.69
N THR A 107 -8.26 10.35 -6.51
CA THR A 107 -8.71 10.87 -5.22
C THR A 107 -9.73 11.99 -5.36
N THR A 108 -10.90 11.83 -4.76
CA THR A 108 -11.99 12.82 -4.84
C THR A 108 -12.71 12.97 -3.50
N CYS A 109 -13.38 14.11 -3.29
CA CYS A 109 -14.14 14.36 -2.07
C CYS A 109 -15.25 13.31 -1.89
N PHE A 110 -15.46 12.84 -0.65
CA PHE A 110 -16.50 11.86 -0.32
C PHE A 110 -17.93 12.38 -0.54
N ARG A 111 -18.14 13.70 -0.51
CA ARG A 111 -19.46 14.34 -0.54
C ARG A 111 -20.09 14.40 -1.94
N CYS A 112 -19.28 14.28 -2.99
CA CYS A 112 -19.75 14.45 -4.36
C CYS A 112 -20.11 13.10 -5.00
N ALA A 113 -21.40 12.87 -5.22
CA ALA A 113 -21.89 11.64 -5.86
C ALA A 113 -21.35 11.48 -7.29
N GLU A 114 -21.32 12.59 -8.06
CA GLU A 114 -20.73 12.62 -9.39
C GLU A 114 -19.26 12.20 -9.37
N ALA A 115 -18.49 12.72 -8.40
CA ALA A 115 -17.08 12.35 -8.24
C ALA A 115 -16.88 10.88 -7.81
N ALA A 116 -17.83 10.28 -7.11
CA ALA A 116 -17.78 8.87 -6.76
C ALA A 116 -17.97 7.98 -8.00
N ILE A 117 -18.91 8.34 -8.89
CA ILE A 117 -19.14 7.65 -10.17
C ILE A 117 -17.91 7.79 -11.06
N VAL A 118 -17.42 9.02 -11.27
CA VAL A 118 -16.22 9.28 -12.08
C VAL A 118 -15.01 8.53 -11.56
N ARG A 119 -14.77 8.54 -10.25
CA ARG A 119 -13.63 7.83 -9.66
C ARG A 119 -13.68 6.32 -9.93
N ASN A 120 -14.86 5.71 -9.87
CA ASN A 120 -15.04 4.30 -10.19
C ASN A 120 -14.86 4.02 -11.68
N GLU A 121 -15.42 4.86 -12.55
CA GLU A 121 -15.30 4.69 -14.00
C GLU A 121 -13.88 4.92 -14.50
N VAL A 122 -13.19 5.94 -13.99
CA VAL A 122 -11.78 6.18 -14.31
C VAL A 122 -10.89 5.03 -13.83
N ARG A 123 -11.15 4.48 -12.64
CA ARG A 123 -10.45 3.29 -12.16
C ARG A 123 -10.65 2.11 -13.11
N ARG A 124 -11.90 1.83 -13.51
CA ARG A 124 -12.25 0.77 -14.47
C ARG A 124 -11.57 0.99 -15.82
N TYR A 125 -11.62 2.23 -16.32
CA TYR A 125 -11.03 2.61 -17.60
C TYR A 125 -9.52 2.37 -17.63
N ILE A 126 -8.79 2.77 -16.57
CA ILE A 126 -7.36 2.49 -16.47
C ILE A 126 -7.08 0.99 -16.41
N HIS A 127 -7.80 0.27 -15.54
CA HIS A 127 -7.58 -1.17 -15.34
C HIS A 127 -7.79 -2.01 -16.61
N ASN A 128 -8.79 -1.65 -17.42
CA ASN A 128 -9.12 -2.39 -18.64
C ASN A 128 -8.17 -2.11 -19.82
N ASN A 129 -7.47 -0.97 -19.81
CA ASN A 129 -6.65 -0.54 -20.94
C ASN A 129 -5.15 -0.70 -20.70
N ILE A 130 -4.68 -0.53 -19.45
CA ILE A 130 -3.25 -0.59 -19.12
C ILE A 130 -3.00 -1.33 -17.81
N ASN A 131 -1.89 -2.04 -17.74
CA ASN A 131 -1.50 -2.80 -16.55
C ASN A 131 -0.65 -1.93 -15.59
N LEU A 132 -1.26 -0.85 -15.09
CA LEU A 132 -0.70 -0.01 -14.02
C LEU A 132 -1.44 -0.26 -12.69
N PRO A 133 -0.74 -0.22 -11.55
CA PRO A 133 -1.39 -0.25 -10.26
C PRO A 133 -2.16 1.05 -10.01
N VAL A 134 -3.40 0.90 -9.54
CA VAL A 134 -4.32 2.01 -9.29
C VAL A 134 -4.89 1.92 -7.88
N ILE A 135 -4.78 3.00 -7.11
CA ILE A 135 -5.51 3.17 -5.86
C ILE A 135 -6.54 4.29 -6.02
N SER A 136 -7.73 4.02 -5.51
CA SER A 136 -8.84 4.97 -5.45
C SER A 136 -9.11 5.31 -3.98
N TYR A 137 -9.22 6.60 -3.66
CA TYR A 137 -9.49 7.08 -2.31
C TYR A 137 -10.55 8.20 -2.30
N SER A 138 -11.41 8.18 -1.29
CA SER A 138 -12.37 9.24 -1.02
C SER A 138 -11.91 10.05 0.18
N PHE A 139 -11.54 11.31 -0.03
CA PHE A 139 -11.08 12.17 1.06
C PHE A 139 -12.21 12.99 1.69
N THR A 140 -12.01 13.33 2.96
CA THR A 140 -12.71 14.42 3.65
C THR A 140 -11.72 15.56 3.90
N GLU A 141 -12.21 16.74 4.27
CA GLU A 141 -11.40 17.88 4.71
C GLU A 141 -10.49 17.58 5.92
N ARG A 142 -10.73 16.46 6.63
CA ARG A 142 -9.94 16.01 7.77
C ARG A 142 -8.91 14.94 7.41
N THR A 143 -8.80 14.57 6.13
CA THR A 143 -7.83 13.56 5.69
C THR A 143 -6.41 14.02 6.00
N LYS A 144 -5.65 13.16 6.68
CA LYS A 144 -4.24 13.39 7.02
C LYS A 144 -3.33 12.46 6.24
N ALA A 145 -2.07 12.88 6.06
CA ALA A 145 -1.03 12.10 5.39
C ALA A 145 -0.93 10.68 5.95
N ALA A 146 -1.00 10.53 7.29
CA ALA A 146 -0.96 9.23 7.95
C ALA A 146 -2.06 8.25 7.46
N THR A 147 -3.27 8.76 7.14
CA THR A 147 -4.38 7.96 6.61
C THR A 147 -4.11 7.47 5.18
N LEU A 148 -3.38 8.27 4.40
CA LEU A 148 -2.99 7.97 3.03
C LEU A 148 -1.73 7.09 2.97
N LEU A 149 -0.88 7.13 4.00
CA LEU A 149 0.47 6.58 3.97
C LEU A 149 0.51 5.09 3.64
N THR A 150 -0.30 4.25 4.31
CA THR A 150 -0.30 2.80 4.04
C THR A 150 -0.82 2.49 2.63
N ARG A 151 -1.75 3.30 2.10
CA ARG A 151 -2.21 3.16 0.70
C ARG A 151 -1.13 3.56 -0.28
N MET A 152 -0.44 4.68 -0.01
CA MET A 152 0.66 5.15 -0.85
C MET A 152 1.84 4.16 -0.84
N GLU A 153 2.16 3.59 0.32
CA GLU A 153 3.19 2.55 0.47
C GLU A 153 2.83 1.29 -0.32
N ALA A 154 1.56 0.87 -0.27
CA ALA A 154 1.09 -0.25 -1.07
C ALA A 154 1.19 0.05 -2.58
N LEU A 155 0.77 1.25 -2.99
CA LEU A 155 0.85 1.69 -4.39
C LEU A 155 2.29 1.66 -4.92
N THR A 156 3.23 2.24 -4.16
CA THR A 156 4.65 2.27 -4.55
C THR A 156 5.28 0.89 -4.49
N THR A 157 4.91 0.05 -3.51
CA THR A 157 5.36 -1.35 -3.45
C THR A 157 4.95 -2.10 -4.71
N VAL A 158 3.68 -2.05 -5.10
CA VAL A 158 3.19 -2.79 -6.27
C VAL A 158 3.90 -2.29 -7.54
N ALA A 159 4.12 -0.99 -7.65
CA ALA A 159 4.88 -0.39 -8.75
C ALA A 159 6.34 -0.87 -8.78
N ARG A 160 7.04 -0.92 -7.63
CA ARG A 160 8.45 -1.32 -7.50
C ARG A 160 8.66 -2.82 -7.68
N ARG A 161 7.76 -3.63 -7.12
CA ARG A 161 7.95 -5.08 -6.91
C ARG A 161 7.02 -5.92 -7.78
N LYS A 162 6.59 -5.41 -8.93
CA LYS A 162 5.68 -6.09 -9.86
C LYS A 162 6.10 -7.53 -10.17
N THR A 163 7.40 -7.76 -10.38
CA THR A 163 7.96 -9.09 -10.68
C THR A 163 7.95 -10.06 -9.49
N LEU A 164 8.11 -9.55 -8.27
CA LEU A 164 8.03 -10.36 -7.07
C LEU A 164 6.57 -10.77 -6.82
N LEU A 165 5.65 -9.80 -6.95
CA LEU A 165 4.23 -10.00 -6.70
C LEU A 165 3.55 -10.85 -7.77
N SER A 166 4.09 -10.91 -8.99
CA SER A 166 3.58 -11.79 -10.05
C SER A 166 3.92 -13.27 -9.85
N ARG A 167 4.75 -13.64 -8.87
CA ARG A 167 5.06 -15.05 -8.60
C ARG A 167 3.87 -15.76 -7.96
N GLU A 168 3.25 -16.70 -8.66
CA GLU A 168 2.06 -17.41 -8.15
C GLU A 168 2.40 -18.45 -7.08
N LYS A 169 3.54 -19.13 -7.21
CA LYS A 169 3.93 -20.21 -6.29
C LYS A 169 5.12 -19.87 -5.43
N GLN A 170 5.02 -20.19 -4.14
CA GLN A 170 6.16 -20.18 -3.23
C GLN A 170 7.11 -21.36 -3.56
N LYS A 171 8.42 -21.15 -3.38
CA LYS A 171 9.45 -22.18 -3.57
C LYS A 171 10.43 -22.14 -2.40
N GLY A 172 10.96 -23.32 -2.05
CA GLY A 172 11.91 -23.45 -0.96
C GLY A 172 11.21 -23.49 0.40
N LEU A 173 11.97 -23.33 1.47
CA LEU A 173 11.49 -23.37 2.85
C LEU A 173 11.50 -21.95 3.42
N THR A 174 10.32 -21.36 3.62
CA THR A 174 10.19 -19.96 4.06
C THR A 174 9.19 -19.81 5.19
N VAL A 175 9.30 -18.71 5.92
CA VAL A 175 8.39 -18.34 7.00
C VAL A 175 7.70 -17.03 6.67
N GLY A 176 6.40 -16.93 6.96
CA GLY A 176 5.67 -15.66 7.00
C GLY A 176 5.18 -15.38 8.43
N ILE A 177 5.42 -14.18 8.94
CA ILE A 177 4.94 -13.72 10.25
C ILE A 177 4.01 -12.53 10.06
N ASP A 178 2.77 -12.65 10.52
CA ASP A 178 1.79 -11.56 10.60
C ASP A 178 1.64 -11.10 12.05
N SER A 179 2.18 -9.91 12.37
CA SER A 179 2.02 -9.30 13.70
C SER A 179 0.87 -8.29 13.68
N GLY A 180 -0.34 -8.82 13.87
CA GLY A 180 -1.57 -8.06 14.00
C GLY A 180 -1.76 -7.48 15.41
N SER A 181 -2.74 -6.58 15.55
CA SER A 181 -3.05 -5.92 16.83
C SER A 181 -3.60 -6.88 17.89
N THR A 182 -4.31 -7.92 17.47
CA THR A 182 -5.00 -8.86 18.37
C THR A 182 -4.32 -10.23 18.38
N THR A 183 -3.80 -10.65 17.24
CA THR A 183 -3.22 -11.98 17.05
C THR A 183 -1.93 -11.87 16.24
N THR A 184 -0.93 -12.65 16.63
CA THR A 184 0.29 -12.84 15.87
C THR A 184 0.29 -14.27 15.32
N LYS A 185 0.53 -14.40 14.02
CA LYS A 185 0.54 -15.67 13.31
C LYS A 185 1.88 -15.90 12.66
N ALA A 186 2.31 -17.15 12.60
CA ALA A 186 3.43 -17.58 11.79
C ALA A 186 3.02 -18.79 10.96
N VAL A 187 3.53 -18.87 9.73
CA VAL A 187 3.31 -20.00 8.83
C VAL A 187 4.66 -20.41 8.26
N VAL A 188 4.96 -21.71 8.34
CA VAL A 188 6.08 -22.34 7.64
C VAL A 188 5.55 -22.95 6.35
N MET A 189 6.11 -22.53 5.21
CA MET A 189 5.74 -23.05 3.90
C MET A 189 6.91 -23.73 3.23
N ARG A 190 6.63 -24.86 2.57
CA ARG A 190 7.57 -25.56 1.69
C ARG A 190 6.92 -25.81 0.34
N ASN A 191 7.48 -25.20 -0.71
CA ASN A 191 7.02 -25.35 -2.10
C ASN A 191 5.49 -25.21 -2.25
N ASP A 192 4.95 -24.09 -1.77
CA ASP A 192 3.53 -23.72 -1.85
C ASP A 192 2.59 -24.48 -0.89
N GLU A 193 3.13 -25.39 -0.07
CA GLU A 193 2.37 -26.10 0.96
C GLU A 193 2.68 -25.53 2.34
N ILE A 194 1.63 -25.28 3.13
CA ILE A 194 1.75 -24.97 4.55
C ILE A 194 2.08 -26.28 5.27
N ILE A 195 3.23 -26.31 5.96
CA ILE A 195 3.70 -27.50 6.69
C ILE A 195 3.72 -27.27 8.20
N GLY A 196 3.46 -26.06 8.66
CA GLY A 196 3.29 -25.75 10.08
C GLY A 196 2.73 -24.35 10.29
N GLU A 197 1.96 -24.18 11.35
CA GLU A 197 1.28 -22.95 11.74
C GLU A 197 1.46 -22.65 13.23
N GLY A 198 1.45 -21.36 13.54
CA GLY A 198 1.51 -20.90 14.91
C GLY A 198 0.62 -19.68 15.06
N TRP A 199 -0.17 -19.65 16.12
CA TRP A 199 -1.13 -18.58 16.38
C TRP A 199 -1.17 -18.29 17.87
N VAL A 200 -0.84 -17.05 18.24
CA VAL A 200 -0.95 -16.59 19.63
C VAL A 200 -1.63 -15.21 19.73
N PRO A 201 -2.26 -14.88 20.86
CA PRO A 201 -2.67 -13.51 21.15
C PRO A 201 -1.46 -12.55 21.11
N THR A 202 -1.65 -11.37 20.51
CA THR A 202 -0.60 -10.33 20.52
C THR A 202 -0.59 -9.66 21.89
N VAL A 203 0.51 -9.81 22.63
CA VAL A 203 0.72 -9.14 23.92
C VAL A 203 1.92 -8.21 23.80
N LYS A 204 3.09 -8.78 23.50
CA LYS A 204 4.31 -8.04 23.15
C LYS A 204 4.74 -8.49 21.76
N VAL A 205 4.91 -7.53 20.85
CA VAL A 205 5.11 -7.80 19.40
C VAL A 205 6.20 -8.84 19.13
N ILE A 206 7.37 -8.71 19.76
CA ILE A 206 8.50 -9.63 19.56
C ILE A 206 8.24 -10.98 20.21
N ASP A 207 7.91 -11.01 21.51
CA ASP A 207 7.65 -12.26 22.24
C ASP A 207 6.51 -13.07 21.58
N SER A 208 5.43 -12.40 21.15
CA SER A 208 4.33 -13.05 20.42
C SER A 208 4.78 -13.61 19.07
N ALA A 209 5.66 -12.91 18.35
CA ALA A 209 6.20 -13.39 17.09
C ALA A 209 7.17 -14.58 17.27
N GLU A 210 8.00 -14.57 18.32
CA GLU A 210 8.86 -15.71 18.66
C GLU A 210 8.04 -16.95 19.06
N ASN A 211 6.99 -16.77 19.86
CA ASN A 211 6.11 -17.86 20.25
C ASN A 211 5.37 -18.45 19.05
N ALA A 212 4.74 -17.60 18.21
CA ALA A 212 4.07 -18.09 17.00
C ALA A 212 5.06 -18.80 16.06
N LEU A 213 6.26 -18.27 15.89
CA LEU A 213 7.28 -18.90 15.05
C LEU A 213 7.73 -20.25 15.61
N ARG A 214 7.97 -20.35 16.92
CA ARG A 214 8.35 -21.61 17.57
C ARG A 214 7.29 -22.68 17.32
N ASP A 215 6.03 -22.37 17.58
CA ASP A 215 4.92 -23.31 17.43
C ASP A 215 4.83 -23.81 15.97
N ALA A 216 4.97 -22.91 14.99
CA ALA A 216 4.97 -23.26 13.57
C ALA A 216 6.17 -24.12 13.14
N LEU A 217 7.36 -23.87 13.68
CA LEU A 217 8.57 -24.66 13.40
C LEU A 217 8.48 -26.06 14.02
N GLU A 218 7.94 -26.17 15.23
CA GLU A 218 7.71 -27.44 15.93
C GLU A 218 6.74 -28.33 15.16
N GLU A 219 5.63 -27.77 14.68
CA GLU A 219 4.66 -28.50 13.85
C GLU A 219 5.29 -28.94 12.51
N ALA A 220 6.04 -28.04 11.86
CA ALA A 220 6.74 -28.32 10.61
C ALA A 220 7.91 -29.30 10.75
N LYS A 221 8.38 -29.57 11.98
CA LYS A 221 9.56 -30.38 12.29
C LYS A 221 10.80 -29.91 11.53
N VAL A 222 11.01 -28.60 11.47
CA VAL A 222 12.17 -27.97 10.84
C VAL A 222 12.91 -27.08 11.82
N SER A 223 14.22 -26.94 11.64
CA SER A 223 15.00 -25.99 12.45
C SER A 223 14.86 -24.58 11.90
N LYS A 224 15.11 -23.56 12.74
CA LYS A 224 15.11 -22.16 12.31
C LYS A 224 16.23 -21.90 11.32
N GLU A 225 17.34 -22.61 11.47
CA GLU A 225 18.55 -22.52 10.65
C GLU A 225 18.31 -22.99 9.21
N ASP A 226 17.33 -23.87 8.98
CA ASP A 226 16.95 -24.35 7.64
C ASP A 226 16.09 -23.33 6.86
N ILE A 227 15.55 -22.32 7.53
CA ILE A 227 14.67 -21.32 6.90
C ILE A 227 15.46 -20.42 5.96
N GLN A 228 15.07 -20.41 4.69
CA GLN A 228 15.77 -19.69 3.62
C GLN A 228 15.40 -18.21 3.55
N ALA A 229 14.17 -17.87 3.93
CA ALA A 229 13.70 -16.49 3.98
C ALA A 229 12.53 -16.33 4.95
N ILE A 230 12.46 -15.14 5.54
CA ILE A 230 11.40 -14.69 6.43
C ILE A 230 10.71 -13.47 5.82
N GLY A 231 9.39 -13.52 5.79
CA GLY A 231 8.51 -12.39 5.50
C GLY A 231 7.83 -11.89 6.77
N ALA A 232 7.66 -10.57 6.91
CA ALA A 232 6.94 -9.95 8.02
C ALA A 232 5.87 -8.98 7.50
N THR A 233 4.66 -9.09 8.05
CA THR A 233 3.51 -8.21 7.79
C THR A 233 2.79 -7.82 9.10
N GLY A 234 1.73 -7.03 8.97
CA GLY A 234 0.95 -6.50 10.08
C GLY A 234 1.46 -5.15 10.60
N TYR A 235 0.90 -4.72 11.73
CA TYR A 235 1.26 -3.46 12.40
C TYR A 235 2.66 -3.53 13.00
N GLY A 236 3.04 -4.69 13.56
CA GLY A 236 4.35 -4.93 14.17
C GLY A 236 5.47 -5.26 13.17
N ARG A 237 5.19 -5.23 11.86
CA ARG A 237 6.08 -5.78 10.82
C ARG A 237 7.50 -5.22 10.81
N PHE A 238 7.70 -3.96 11.18
CA PHE A 238 9.03 -3.36 11.21
C PHE A 238 9.84 -3.93 12.38
N LEU A 239 9.26 -3.98 13.57
CA LEU A 239 9.91 -4.57 14.75
C LEU A 239 10.22 -6.04 14.52
N VAL A 240 9.25 -6.81 14.02
CA VAL A 240 9.43 -8.23 13.67
C VAL A 240 10.49 -8.37 12.57
N GLY A 241 10.42 -7.55 11.54
CA GLY A 241 11.35 -7.57 10.43
C GLY A 241 12.79 -7.32 10.85
N ASP A 242 13.02 -6.32 11.71
CA ASP A 242 14.36 -6.00 12.20
C ASP A 242 14.88 -7.06 13.18
N HIS A 243 14.00 -7.61 14.04
CA HIS A 243 14.35 -8.67 14.99
C HIS A 243 14.77 -9.97 14.30
N PHE A 244 14.06 -10.37 13.25
CA PHE A 244 14.34 -11.61 12.51
C PHE A 244 15.20 -11.41 11.26
N ASN A 245 15.68 -10.18 11.01
CA ASN A 245 16.38 -9.79 9.77
C ASN A 245 15.62 -10.26 8.50
N ALA A 246 14.31 -9.99 8.48
CA ALA A 246 13.41 -10.46 7.44
C ALA A 246 13.75 -9.88 6.07
N GLN A 247 13.82 -10.76 5.07
CA GLN A 247 14.12 -10.40 3.69
C GLN A 247 12.97 -9.60 3.06
N VAL A 248 11.73 -9.83 3.51
CA VAL A 248 10.56 -9.12 3.01
C VAL A 248 9.72 -8.58 4.16
N VAL A 249 9.80 -7.28 4.41
CA VAL A 249 8.84 -6.57 5.26
C VAL A 249 7.80 -5.91 4.36
N GLN A 250 6.50 -6.15 4.56
CA GLN A 250 5.46 -5.63 3.67
C GLN A 250 4.18 -5.28 4.44
N GLU A 251 3.52 -4.18 4.10
CA GLU A 251 2.21 -3.83 4.65
C GLU A 251 1.09 -4.77 4.20
N GLU A 252 0.05 -4.80 5.03
CA GLU A 252 -1.09 -5.70 4.93
C GLU A 252 -1.82 -5.61 3.58
N ILE A 253 -1.95 -4.41 3.01
CA ILE A 253 -2.73 -4.18 1.77
C ILE A 253 -2.14 -4.98 0.59
N THR A 254 -0.82 -4.94 0.40
CA THR A 254 -0.18 -5.65 -0.71
C THR A 254 -0.19 -7.15 -0.48
N VAL A 255 0.07 -7.62 0.75
CA VAL A 255 0.10 -9.07 1.02
C VAL A 255 -1.30 -9.70 0.94
N ASN A 256 -2.34 -9.01 1.38
CA ASN A 256 -3.74 -9.47 1.22
C ASN A 256 -4.12 -9.55 -0.25
N SER A 257 -3.73 -8.54 -1.04
CA SER A 257 -3.93 -8.56 -2.49
C SER A 257 -3.18 -9.71 -3.15
N LYS A 258 -2.00 -10.07 -2.63
CA LYS A 258 -1.18 -11.17 -3.12
C LYS A 258 -1.71 -12.55 -2.74
N GLY A 259 -2.28 -12.70 -1.54
CA GLY A 259 -2.86 -13.97 -1.07
C GLY A 259 -4.25 -14.28 -1.63
N ALA A 260 -4.88 -13.33 -2.33
CA ALA A 260 -6.19 -13.52 -2.97
C ALA A 260 -6.14 -14.19 -4.35
N VAL A 261 -4.93 -14.43 -4.89
CA VAL A 261 -4.70 -15.01 -6.23
C VAL A 261 -4.10 -16.40 -6.14
#